data_AF-A0A940PZR8-F1
#
_entry.id   AF-A0A940PZR8-F1
#
_cell.length_a   1.000
_cell.length_b   1.000
_cell.length_c   1.000
_cell.angle_alpha   90.00
_cell.angle_beta   90.00
_cell.angle_gamma   90.00
#
_symmetry.space_group_name_H-M   'P 1'
#
loop_
_entity.id
_entity.type
_entity.pdbx_description
1 polymer ?
#
loop_
_entity_poly.entity_id
_entity_poly.type
_entity_poly.pdbx_seq_one_letter_code
_entity_poly.pdbx_strand_id
1 'polypeptide(L)'
;MSKKFIIGDRTKDEWISVLDTENKKLEFTNHIATAKEFKGFDATKEELKKLQEETGYFQDLQVYILDEDGKAHRPDERDMMPW
;
A
#
# COMPACT_ATOMS: atom_id res chain seq x y z
N MET A 1 -2.16 19.11 0.29
CA MET A 1 -2.53 17.94 1.13
C MET A 1 -1.48 16.86 0.93
N SER A 2 -0.98 16.25 2.02
CA SER A 2 -0.01 15.16 1.92
C SER A 2 -0.72 13.91 1.44
N LYS A 3 -0.39 13.44 0.22
CA LYS A 3 -0.87 12.16 -0.28
C LYS A 3 -0.37 11.05 0.64
N LYS A 4 -1.27 10.20 1.09
CA LYS A 4 -0.94 9.04 1.90
C LYS A 4 -0.91 7.81 1.01
N PHE A 5 0.05 6.93 1.25
CA PHE A 5 0.23 5.72 0.47
C PHE A 5 -0.01 4.52 1.37
N ILE A 6 -0.65 3.49 0.84
CA ILE A 6 -0.93 2.25 1.56
C ILE A 6 -0.56 1.08 0.65
N ILE A 7 -0.30 -0.07 1.26
CA ILE A 7 0.00 -1.31 0.53
C ILE A 7 -1.15 -2.28 0.79
N GLY A 8 -1.64 -2.93 -0.26
CA GLY A 8 -2.72 -3.89 -0.14
C GLY A 8 -3.06 -4.58 -1.45
N ASP A 9 -4.12 -5.37 -1.41
CA ASP A 9 -4.80 -5.99 -2.53
C ASP A 9 -6.24 -5.49 -2.55
N ARG A 10 -6.51 -4.53 -3.45
CA ARG A 10 -7.85 -3.98 -3.65
C ARG A 10 -8.88 -5.02 -4.14
N THR A 11 -8.45 -6.09 -4.80
CA THR A 11 -9.36 -7.14 -5.29
C THR A 11 -9.90 -8.00 -4.16
N LYS A 12 -9.13 -8.12 -3.07
CA LYS A 12 -9.50 -8.84 -1.85
C LYS A 12 -9.97 -7.92 -0.72
N ASP A 13 -9.91 -6.61 -0.93
CA ASP A 13 -10.12 -5.58 0.10
C ASP A 13 -9.19 -5.74 1.31
N GLU A 14 -8.00 -6.30 1.10
CA GLU A 14 -7.01 -6.58 2.13
C GLU A 14 -5.90 -5.52 2.10
N TRP A 15 -5.62 -4.91 3.24
CA TRP A 15 -4.63 -3.84 3.37
C TRP A 15 -3.62 -4.22 4.43
N ILE A 16 -2.35 -3.83 4.27
CA ILE A 16 -1.36 -4.05 5.32
C ILE A 16 -1.66 -3.07 6.47
N SER A 17 -1.92 -3.58 7.66
CA SER A 17 -2.02 -2.78 8.90
C SER A 17 -0.68 -2.71 9.63
N VAL A 18 0.10 -3.79 9.58
CA VAL A 18 1.43 -3.86 10.20
C VAL A 18 2.42 -4.43 9.19
N LEU A 19 3.47 -3.66 8.93
CA LEU A 19 4.65 -4.11 8.19
C LEU A 19 5.86 -3.91 9.09
N ASP A 20 6.44 -5.01 9.55
CA ASP A 20 7.67 -5.03 10.33
C ASP A 20 8.60 -6.11 9.75
N THR A 21 9.53 -5.69 8.92
CA THR A 21 10.48 -6.58 8.25
C THR A 21 11.54 -7.11 9.23
N GLU A 22 11.92 -6.33 10.24
CA GLU A 22 12.92 -6.69 11.25
C GLU A 22 12.44 -7.83 12.17
N ASN A 23 11.21 -7.70 12.69
CA ASN A 23 10.56 -8.71 13.53
C ASN A 23 9.73 -9.71 12.70
N LYS A 24 9.78 -9.62 11.37
CA LYS A 24 9.03 -10.47 10.43
C LYS A 24 7.53 -10.53 10.72
N LYS A 25 6.95 -9.40 11.12
CA LYS A 25 5.53 -9.28 11.44
C LYS A 25 4.79 -8.60 10.29
N LEU A 26 3.83 -9.30 9.72
CA LEU A 26 2.96 -8.79 8.68
C LEU A 26 1.52 -9.06 9.08
N GLU A 27 0.70 -8.01 9.19
CA GLU A 27 -0.72 -8.13 9.49
C GLU A 27 -1.56 -7.43 8.44
N PHE A 28 -2.62 -8.10 8.00
CA PHE A 28 -3.60 -7.58 7.06
C PHE A 28 -4.86 -7.12 7.81
N THR A 29 -5.55 -6.16 7.23
CA THR A 29 -6.82 -5.62 7.71
C THR A 29 -7.73 -5.38 6.52
N ASN A 30 -9.03 -5.61 6.70
CA ASN A 30 -10.05 -5.22 5.72
C ASN A 30 -10.56 -3.80 5.96
N HIS A 31 -10.01 -3.11 6.96
CA HIS A 31 -10.37 -1.74 7.30
C HIS A 31 -9.28 -0.80 6.80
N ILE A 32 -9.51 -0.17 5.65
CA ILE A 32 -8.58 0.78 5.04
C ILE A 32 -8.17 1.93 5.97
N ALA A 33 -9.06 2.35 6.88
CA ALA A 33 -8.76 3.37 7.90
C ALA A 33 -7.69 2.94 8.92
N THR A 34 -7.45 1.63 9.04
CA THR A 34 -6.42 1.03 9.91
C THR A 34 -5.21 0.52 9.12
N ALA A 35 -5.20 0.76 7.81
CA ALA A 35 -4.06 0.41 6.97
C ALA A 35 -2.85 1.28 7.34
N LYS A 36 -1.66 0.69 7.22
CA LYS A 36 -0.40 1.37 7.46
C LYS A 36 -0.19 2.42 6.38
N GLU A 37 -0.10 3.66 6.83
CA GLU A 37 0.12 4.82 5.96
C GLU A 37 1.62 5.10 5.82
N PHE A 38 2.06 5.27 4.59
CA PHE A 38 3.43 5.58 4.21
C PHE A 38 3.50 7.01 3.64
N LYS A 39 4.60 7.70 3.92
CA LYS A 39 4.79 9.14 3.63
C LYS A 39 5.48 9.43 2.28
N GLY A 40 5.42 8.53 1.31
CA GLY A 40 5.98 8.75 -0.02
C GLY A 40 5.82 7.53 -0.92
N PHE A 41 5.52 7.75 -2.20
CA PHE A 41 5.26 6.68 -3.14
C PHE A 41 6.48 5.76 -3.33
N ASP A 42 7.64 6.34 -3.66
CA ASP A 42 8.89 5.58 -3.88
C ASP A 42 9.29 4.78 -2.65
N ALA A 43 9.29 5.40 -1.47
CA ALA A 43 9.60 4.69 -0.23
C ALA A 43 8.64 3.50 0.03
N THR A 44 7.35 3.68 -0.26
CA THR A 44 6.36 2.59 -0.11
C THR A 44 6.61 1.47 -1.11
N LYS A 45 6.99 1.82 -2.34
CA LYS A 45 7.30 0.87 -3.40
C LYS A 45 8.58 0.10 -3.12
N GLU A 46 9.60 0.75 -2.58
CA GLU A 46 10.84 0.11 -2.13
C GLU A 46 10.56 -0.88 -0.99
N GLU A 47 9.75 -0.49 0.01
CA GLU A 47 9.36 -1.37 1.11
C GLU A 47 8.57 -2.59 0.62
N LEU A 48 7.60 -2.39 -0.28
CA LEU A 48 6.86 -3.48 -0.91
C LEU A 48 7.80 -4.42 -1.69
N LYS A 49 8.70 -3.85 -2.50
CA LYS A 49 9.66 -4.61 -3.31
C LYS A 49 10.57 -5.44 -2.41
N LYS A 50 11.09 -4.83 -1.34
CA LYS A 50 11.90 -5.51 -0.34
C LYS A 50 11.13 -6.64 0.34
N LEU A 51 9.87 -6.41 0.74
CA LEU A 51 9.01 -7.46 1.30
C LEU A 51 8.85 -8.64 0.32
N GLN A 52 8.57 -8.35 -0.96
CA GLN A 52 8.40 -9.38 -1.98
C GLN A 52 9.71 -10.12 -2.30
N GLU A 53 10.84 -9.43 -2.31
CA GLU A 53 12.17 -10.02 -2.54
C GLU A 53 12.66 -10.86 -1.35
N GLU A 54 12.47 -10.39 -0.11
CA GLU A 54 12.93 -11.09 1.10
C GLU A 54 12.04 -12.28 1.46
N THR A 55 10.73 -12.16 1.26
CA THR A 55 9.78 -13.23 1.62
C THR A 55 9.48 -14.16 0.45
N GLY A 56 9.54 -13.68 -0.80
CA GLY A 56 9.06 -14.40 -1.97
C GLY A 56 7.53 -14.51 -2.06
N TYR A 57 6.79 -13.92 -1.11
CA TYR A 57 5.33 -13.96 -1.03
C TYR A 57 4.73 -12.59 -1.36
N PHE A 58 3.39 -12.52 -1.42
CA PHE A 58 2.64 -11.27 -1.57
C PHE A 58 2.90 -10.51 -2.88
N GLN A 59 3.14 -11.24 -3.97
CA GLN A 59 3.36 -10.65 -5.30
C GLN A 59 2.12 -9.92 -5.83
N ASP A 60 0.93 -10.26 -5.34
CA ASP A 60 -0.31 -9.59 -5.68
C ASP A 60 -0.46 -8.19 -5.04
N LEU A 61 0.30 -7.91 -3.98
CA LEU A 61 0.21 -6.62 -3.29
C LEU A 61 0.74 -5.49 -4.16
N GLN A 62 0.05 -4.35 -4.09
CA GLN A 62 0.37 -3.14 -4.83
C GLN A 62 0.29 -1.93 -3.91
N VAL A 63 0.96 -0.86 -4.33
CA VAL A 63 0.89 0.44 -3.66
C VAL A 63 -0.32 1.21 -4.18
N TYR A 64 -1.13 1.73 -3.26
CA TYR A 64 -2.28 2.56 -3.53
C TYR A 64 -2.14 3.92 -2.84
N ILE A 65 -2.78 4.92 -3.42
CA ILE A 65 -2.96 6.25 -2.83
C ILE A 65 -4.28 6.23 -2.06
N LEU A 66 -4.21 6.59 -0.78
CA LEU A 66 -5.38 6.82 0.05
C LEU A 66 -5.83 8.27 -0.13
N ASP A 67 -7.03 8.45 -0.65
CA ASP A 67 -7.67 9.76 -0.81
C ASP A 67 -8.43 10.19 0.46
N GLU A 68 -8.84 11.45 0.54
CA GLU A 68 -9.52 12.01 1.72
C GLU A 68 -10.90 11.36 1.97
N ASP A 69 -11.50 10.78 0.94
CA ASP A 69 -12.75 9.98 1.01
C ASP A 69 -12.53 8.56 1.57
N GLY A 70 -11.29 8.20 1.95
CA GLY A 70 -10.96 6.87 2.45
C GLY A 70 -10.94 5.80 1.35
N LYS A 71 -10.72 6.20 0.09
CA LYS A 71 -10.64 5.30 -1.06
C LYS A 71 -9.19 5.09 -1.51
N ALA A 72 -8.86 3.84 -1.85
CA ALA A 72 -7.58 3.43 -2.43
C ALA A 72 -7.62 3.47 -3.96
N HIS A 73 -6.71 4.23 -4.57
CA HIS A 73 -6.56 4.32 -6.03
C HIS A 73 -5.13 4.01 -6.44
N ARG A 74 -4.93 3.40 -7.61
CA ARG A 74 -3.56 3.21 -8.09
C ARG A 74 -2.97 4.56 -8.49
N PRO A 75 -1.67 4.81 -8.23
CA PRO A 75 -1.00 6.03 -8.67
C PRO A 75 -1.10 6.26 -10.19
N ASP A 76 -1.01 5.18 -10.96
CA ASP A 76 -1.11 5.19 -12.43
C ASP A 76 -2.49 5.61 -12.95
N GLU A 77 -3.56 5.42 -12.16
CA GLU A 77 -4.92 5.84 -12.53
C GLU A 77 -5.10 7.38 -12.51
N ARG A 78 -4.23 8.12 -11.81
CA ARG A 78 -4.29 9.60 -11.75
C ARG A 78 -3.47 10.31 -12.83
N ASP A 79 -2.52 9.63 -13.47
CA ASP A 79 -1.72 10.21 -14.57
C ASP A 79 -2.46 10.17 -15.92
N MET A 80 -3.58 9.45 -16.01
CA MET A 80 -4.45 9.40 -17.20
C MET A 80 -5.59 10.43 -17.21
N MET A 81 -5.59 11.44 -16.33
CA MET A 81 -6.45 12.61 -16.49
C MET A 81 -5.64 13.76 -17.12
N PRO A 82 -5.66 13.91 -18.46
CA PRO A 82 -5.20 15.14 -19.07
C PRO A 82 -6.10 16.27 -18.57
N TRP A 83 -5.50 17.38 -18.21
CA TRP A 83 -6.20 18.59 -17.80
C TRP A 83 -6.96 19.18 -18.99
#